data_AF-A0A959PMI9-F1
#
_entry.id   AF-A0A959PMI9-F1
#
_cell.length_a   1.000
_cell.length_b   1.000
_cell.length_c   1.000
_cell.angle_alpha   90.00
_cell.angle_beta   90.00
_cell.angle_gamma   90.00
#
_symmetry.space_group_name_H-M   'P 1'
#
loop_
_entity.id
_entity.type
_entity.pdbx_description
1 polymer ?
#
loop_
_entity_poly.entity_id
_entity_poly.type
_entity_poly.pdbx_seq_one_letter_code
_entity_poly.pdbx_strand_id
1 'polypeptide(L)'
;IHHDFPRDVSRLIMPPAPGMIIIAGLYLVGLLILGTNIYLFLAGFLMGYLFYTYIHYKTHTTPVPPYLKAQYRHHALHHYKYPEKAFGVSSMFWDWVFGTMPPKKATK
;
A
#
# COMPACT_ATOMS: atom_id res chain seq x y z
N ILE A 1 -2.08 -7.89 -12.61
CA ILE A 1 -2.01 -9.22 -11.93
C ILE A 1 -2.78 -9.23 -10.62
N HIS A 2 -2.39 -8.50 -9.58
CA HIS A 2 -3.10 -8.54 -8.29
C HIS A 2 -4.57 -8.12 -8.41
N HIS A 3 -4.87 -7.08 -9.20
CA HIS A 3 -6.25 -6.66 -9.46
C HIS A 3 -7.09 -7.72 -10.18
N ASP A 4 -6.45 -8.53 -11.03
CA ASP A 4 -7.10 -9.60 -11.79
C ASP A 4 -7.37 -10.82 -10.89
N PHE A 5 -6.49 -11.06 -9.90
CA PHE A 5 -6.56 -12.19 -8.97
C PHE A 5 -6.40 -11.73 -7.51
N PRO A 6 -7.36 -10.96 -6.96
CA PRO A 6 -7.19 -10.30 -5.67
C PRO A 6 -7.07 -11.26 -4.48
N ARG A 7 -7.66 -12.47 -4.60
CA ARG A 7 -7.61 -13.51 -3.55
C ARG A 7 -6.40 -14.44 -3.65
N ASP A 8 -5.59 -14.33 -4.71
CA ASP A 8 -4.36 -15.13 -4.83
C ASP A 8 -3.24 -14.50 -4.00
N VAL A 9 -3.10 -14.98 -2.77
CA VAL A 9 -2.11 -14.50 -1.80
C VAL A 9 -0.66 -14.69 -2.25
N SER A 10 -0.39 -15.59 -3.21
CA SER A 10 0.96 -15.81 -3.74
C SER A 10 1.44 -14.67 -4.64
N ARG A 11 0.52 -13.82 -5.13
CA ARG A 11 0.78 -12.73 -6.08
C ARG A 11 0.55 -11.34 -5.50
N LEU A 12 0.44 -11.26 -4.18
CA LEU A 12 0.07 -10.05 -3.46
C LEU A 12 1.26 -9.16 -3.16
N ILE A 13 2.39 -9.77 -2.81
CA ILE A 13 3.61 -9.08 -2.39
C ILE A 13 4.46 -8.79 -3.62
N MET A 14 5.10 -7.61 -3.64
CA MET A 14 6.06 -7.28 -4.68
C MET A 14 7.22 -8.29 -4.69
N PRO A 15 7.59 -8.85 -5.85
CA PRO A 15 8.75 -9.72 -5.95
C PRO A 15 10.05 -8.99 -5.50
N PRO A 16 11.03 -9.69 -4.91
CA PRO A 16 12.23 -9.04 -4.38
C PRO A 16 13.02 -8.22 -5.39
N ALA A 17 13.12 -8.69 -6.65
CA ALA A 17 13.95 -8.04 -7.67
C ALA A 17 13.47 -6.62 -8.03
N PRO A 18 12.19 -6.37 -8.40
CA PRO A 18 11.67 -5.01 -8.56
C PRO A 18 11.83 -4.14 -7.31
N GLY A 19 11.62 -4.72 -6.12
CA GLY A 19 11.80 -3.99 -4.84
C GLY A 19 13.22 -3.50 -4.63
N MET A 20 14.22 -4.34 -4.94
CA MET A 20 15.64 -3.97 -4.85
C MET A 20 16.00 -2.81 -5.80
N ILE A 21 15.44 -2.78 -7.01
CA ILE A 21 15.66 -1.68 -7.95
C ILE A 21 15.14 -0.36 -7.38
N ILE A 22 13.94 -0.37 -6.79
CA ILE A 22 13.35 0.82 -6.16
C ILE A 22 14.21 1.28 -4.97
N ILE A 23 14.62 0.36 -4.09
CA ILE A 23 15.46 0.66 -2.93
C ILE A 23 16.82 1.23 -3.36
N ALA A 24 17.44 0.67 -4.40
CA ALA A 24 18.70 1.18 -4.94
C ALA A 24 18.55 2.61 -5.49
N GLY A 25 17.48 2.89 -6.23
CA GLY A 25 17.17 4.25 -6.70
C GLY A 25 16.97 5.25 -5.55
N LEU A 26 16.17 4.87 -4.55
CA LEU A 26 15.96 5.68 -3.34
C LEU A 26 17.26 5.92 -2.57
N TYR A 27 18.13 4.91 -2.46
CA TYR A 27 19.43 5.06 -1.82
C TYR A 27 20.34 6.04 -2.57
N LEU A 28 20.47 5.91 -3.90
CA LEU A 28 21.33 6.79 -4.69
C LEU A 28 20.87 8.24 -4.66
N VAL A 29 19.56 8.49 -4.85
CA VAL A 29 19.00 9.84 -4.76
C VAL A 29 19.09 10.36 -3.32
N GLY A 30 18.79 9.50 -2.35
CA GLY A 30 18.84 9.83 -0.94
C GLY A 30 20.24 10.16 -0.43
N LEU A 31 21.30 9.53 -0.96
CA LEU A 31 22.68 9.89 -0.64
C LEU A 31 22.99 11.35 -1.03
N LEU A 32 22.46 11.83 -2.16
CA LEU A 32 22.69 13.20 -2.63
C LEU A 32 21.94 14.24 -1.79
N ILE A 33 20.75 13.90 -1.28
CA ILE A 33 19.86 14.84 -0.57
C ILE A 33 20.09 14.78 0.95
N LEU A 34 20.25 13.58 1.50
CA LEU A 34 20.29 13.31 2.94
C LEU A 34 21.68 12.95 3.46
N GLY A 35 22.66 12.70 2.58
CA GLY A 35 23.98 12.20 2.97
C GLY A 35 23.86 10.90 3.75
N THR A 36 24.58 10.79 4.87
CA THR A 36 24.55 9.60 5.74
C THR A 36 23.22 9.38 6.45
N ASN A 37 22.34 10.39 6.55
CA ASN A 37 21.00 10.21 7.13
C ASN A 37 20.11 9.28 6.28
N ILE A 38 20.52 8.95 5.06
CA ILE A 38 19.83 7.96 4.21
C ILE A 38 19.66 6.60 4.91
N TYR A 39 20.60 6.19 5.76
CA TYR A 39 20.49 4.90 6.45
C TYR A 39 19.31 4.87 7.44
N LEU A 40 19.08 5.97 8.16
CA LEU A 40 17.92 6.12 9.04
C LEU A 40 16.62 6.21 8.25
N PHE A 41 16.62 6.99 7.17
CA PHE A 41 15.48 7.07 6.27
C PHE A 41 15.10 5.71 5.70
N LEU A 42 16.07 4.95 5.17
CA LEU A 42 15.82 3.63 4.60
C LEU A 42 15.32 2.63 5.63
N ALA A 43 15.85 2.65 6.86
CA ALA A 43 15.33 1.81 7.94
C ALA A 43 13.84 2.10 8.20
N GLY A 44 13.47 3.38 8.32
CA GLY A 44 12.08 3.79 8.49
C GLY A 44 11.19 3.47 7.29
N PHE A 45 11.69 3.70 6.07
CA PHE A 45 11.00 3.42 4.83
C PHE A 45 10.70 1.92 4.68
N LEU A 46 11.69 1.06 4.91
CA LEU A 46 11.54 -0.39 4.85
C LEU A 46 10.58 -0.89 5.93
N MET A 47 10.65 -0.35 7.15
CA MET A 47 9.70 -0.66 8.20
C MET A 47 8.26 -0.29 7.78
N GLY A 48 8.08 0.90 7.21
CA GLY A 48 6.78 1.34 6.66
C GLY A 48 6.28 0.42 5.54
N TYR A 49 7.16 -0.01 4.65
CA TYR A 49 6.83 -0.96 3.58
C TYR A 49 6.40 -2.32 4.13
N LEU A 50 7.07 -2.83 5.18
CA LEU A 50 6.67 -4.08 5.83
C LEU A 50 5.29 -3.97 6.48
N PHE A 51 5.01 -2.85 7.16
CA PHE A 51 3.67 -2.59 7.70
C PHE A 51 2.61 -2.50 6.62
N TYR A 52 2.88 -1.78 5.52
CA TYR A 52 2.01 -1.73 4.36
C TYR A 52 1.72 -3.13 3.82
N THR A 53 2.76 -3.93 3.60
CA THR A 53 2.65 -5.30 3.08
C THR A 53 1.81 -6.18 4.00
N TYR A 54 2.04 -6.09 5.31
CA TYR A 54 1.26 -6.83 6.30
C TYR A 54 -0.21 -6.44 6.29
N ILE A 55 -0.51 -5.13 6.31
CA ILE A 55 -1.89 -4.63 6.28
C ILE A 55 -2.58 -5.08 5.00
N HIS A 56 -1.93 -4.91 3.84
CA HIS A 56 -2.45 -5.31 2.54
C HIS A 56 -2.79 -6.81 2.52
N TYR A 57 -1.85 -7.65 2.94
CA TYR A 57 -2.08 -9.09 3.10
C TYR A 57 -3.26 -9.42 4.03
N LYS A 58 -3.34 -8.76 5.18
CA LYS A 58 -4.44 -8.96 6.14
C LYS A 58 -5.79 -8.47 5.62
N THR A 59 -5.83 -7.49 4.73
CA THR A 59 -7.08 -7.07 4.07
C THR A 59 -7.55 -8.05 3.00
N HIS A 60 -6.67 -8.89 2.46
CA HIS A 60 -7.04 -9.92 1.48
C HIS A 60 -7.24 -11.32 2.08
N THR A 61 -6.95 -11.49 3.37
CA THR A 61 -7.11 -12.79 4.07
C THR A 61 -8.22 -12.76 5.12
N THR A 62 -8.95 -13.88 5.21
CA THR A 62 -10.01 -14.08 6.21
C THR A 62 -9.47 -14.94 7.37
N PRO A 63 -9.77 -14.61 8.64
CA PRO A 63 -10.50 -13.42 9.08
C PRO A 63 -9.66 -12.14 9.04
N VAL A 64 -10.35 -11.04 8.71
CA VAL A 64 -9.80 -9.68 8.79
C VAL A 64 -9.84 -9.22 10.26
N PRO A 65 -8.72 -8.76 10.84
CA PRO A 65 -8.68 -8.26 12.22
C PRO A 65 -9.64 -7.07 12.44
N PRO A 66 -10.27 -6.95 13.62
CA PRO A 66 -11.22 -5.86 13.89
C PRO A 66 -10.67 -4.45 13.63
N TYR A 67 -9.40 -4.23 13.97
CA TYR A 67 -8.71 -2.95 13.78
C TYR A 67 -8.37 -2.63 12.31
N LEU A 68 -8.47 -3.60 11.40
CA LEU A 68 -8.25 -3.42 9.95
C LEU A 68 -9.55 -3.40 9.15
N LYS A 69 -10.73 -3.42 9.80
CA LYS A 69 -12.02 -3.42 9.09
C LYS A 69 -12.20 -2.19 8.19
N ALA A 70 -11.67 -1.03 8.59
CA ALA A 70 -11.76 0.18 7.78
C ALA A 70 -10.91 0.07 6.50
N GLN A 71 -9.67 -0.38 6.64
CA GLN A 71 -8.72 -0.62 5.54
C GLN A 71 -9.27 -1.68 4.59
N TYR A 72 -9.80 -2.79 5.12
CA TYR A 72 -10.45 -3.83 4.32
C TYR A 72 -11.60 -3.27 3.47
N ARG A 73 -12.53 -2.53 4.08
CA ARG A 73 -13.67 -1.95 3.35
C ARG A 73 -13.20 -0.97 2.28
N HIS A 74 -12.24 -0.12 2.60
CA HIS A 74 -11.71 0.88 1.69
C HIS A 74 -10.98 0.23 0.51
N HIS A 75 -10.09 -0.73 0.79
CA HIS A 75 -9.33 -1.44 -0.24
C HIS A 75 -10.21 -2.39 -1.08
N ALA A 76 -11.28 -2.95 -0.49
CA ALA A 76 -12.29 -3.67 -1.26
C ALA A 76 -13.00 -2.76 -2.27
N LEU A 77 -13.26 -1.50 -1.94
CA LEU A 77 -13.83 -0.55 -2.90
C LEU A 77 -12.90 -0.33 -4.09
N HIS A 78 -11.59 -0.24 -3.84
CA HIS A 78 -10.59 -0.13 -4.91
C HIS A 78 -10.65 -1.34 -5.87
N HIS A 79 -10.63 -2.57 -5.34
CA HIS A 79 -10.64 -3.77 -6.18
C HIS A 79 -11.96 -4.02 -6.91
N TYR A 80 -13.10 -3.74 -6.28
CA TYR A 80 -14.39 -4.24 -6.76
C TYR A 80 -15.32 -3.15 -7.31
N LYS A 81 -15.04 -1.86 -7.09
CA LYS A 81 -15.99 -0.80 -7.45
C LYS A 81 -15.37 0.45 -8.06
N TYR A 82 -14.26 0.93 -7.53
CA TYR A 82 -13.62 2.18 -7.93
C TYR A 82 -12.11 1.96 -8.09
N PRO A 83 -11.66 1.28 -9.16
CA PRO A 83 -10.24 0.99 -9.39
C PRO A 83 -9.36 2.25 -9.47
N GLU A 84 -9.95 3.37 -9.89
CA GLU A 84 -9.28 4.69 -9.99
C GLU A 84 -9.41 5.53 -8.70
N LYS A 85 -9.80 4.92 -7.57
CA LYS A 85 -9.95 5.58 -6.25
C LYS A 85 -9.51 4.64 -5.13
N ALA A 86 -9.53 5.17 -3.90
CA ALA A 86 -9.27 4.40 -2.68
C ALA A 86 -7.89 3.71 -2.67
N PHE A 87 -6.87 4.45 -3.10
CA PHE A 87 -5.51 3.92 -3.27
C PHE A 87 -4.81 3.64 -1.93
N GLY A 88 -5.22 4.33 -0.87
CA GLY A 88 -4.61 4.20 0.46
C GLY A 88 -4.92 2.87 1.12
N VAL A 89 -3.90 2.03 1.32
CA VAL A 89 -4.05 0.73 2.00
C VAL A 89 -3.82 0.84 3.50
N SER A 90 -2.67 1.38 3.91
CA SER A 90 -2.31 1.53 5.33
C SER A 90 -3.13 2.63 6.02
N SER A 91 -3.38 3.72 5.30
CA SER A 91 -4.21 4.84 5.73
C SER A 91 -4.87 5.51 4.52
N MET A 92 -5.98 6.20 4.75
CA MET A 92 -6.69 6.96 3.71
C MET A 92 -6.17 8.40 3.58
N PHE A 93 -5.16 8.80 4.36
CA PHE A 93 -4.71 10.19 4.46
C PHE A 93 -4.41 10.80 3.10
N TRP A 94 -3.63 10.09 2.28
CA TRP A 94 -3.27 10.55 0.95
C TRP A 94 -4.46 10.56 -0.02
N ASP A 95 -5.48 9.71 0.18
CA ASP A 95 -6.70 9.79 -0.62
C ASP A 95 -7.48 11.09 -0.37
N TRP A 96 -7.42 11.63 0.86
CA TRP A 96 -7.99 12.94 1.16
C TRP A 96 -7.17 14.07 0.54
N VAL A 97 -5.84 14.00 0.69
CA VAL A 97 -4.92 15.03 0.17
C VAL A 97 -5.02 15.14 -1.36
N PHE A 98 -5.08 14.01 -2.06
CA PHE A 98 -5.10 13.98 -3.54
C PHE A 98 -6.50 13.83 -4.14
N GLY A 99 -7.56 13.86 -3.33
CA GLY A 99 -8.94 13.84 -3.83
C GLY A 99 -9.40 12.50 -4.41
N THR A 100 -8.77 11.39 -4.02
CA THR A 100 -9.05 10.03 -4.53
C THR A 100 -9.93 9.21 -3.58
N MET A 101 -10.60 9.86 -2.62
CA MET A 101 -11.59 9.20 -1.75
C MET A 101 -12.79 8.65 -2.56
N PRO A 102 -13.25 7.42 -2.26
CA PRO A 102 -14.43 6.85 -2.90
C PRO A 102 -15.71 7.58 -2.42
N PRO A 103 -16.75 7.67 -3.26
CA PRO A 103 -18.02 8.31 -2.91
C PRO A 103 -18.66 7.70 -1.65
N LYS A 104 -19.13 8.56 -0.73
CA LYS A 104 -19.79 8.15 0.54
C LYS A 104 -21.11 7.39 0.35
N LYS A 105 -21.74 7.50 -0.83
CA LYS A 105 -22.94 6.75 -1.20
C LYS A 105 -22.68 6.07 -2.54
N ALA A 106 -23.04 4.79 -2.65
CA ALA A 106 -23.32 4.23 -3.96
C ALA A 106 -24.38 5.12 -4.58
N THR A 107 -24.06 5.84 -5.65
CA THR A 107 -25.09 6.24 -6.61
C THR A 107 -25.81 4.95 -6.98
N LYS A 108 -27.09 4.88 -6.62
CA LYS A 108 -27.98 3.84 -7.10
C LYS A 108 -28.07 3.92 -8.60
#